data_AF-A0A1M3LI07-F1
#
_entry.id   AF-A0A1M3LI07-F1
#
_cell.length_a   1.000
_cell.length_b   1.000
_cell.length_c   1.000
_cell.angle_alpha   90.00
_cell.angle_beta   90.00
_cell.angle_gamma   90.00
#
_symmetry.space_group_name_H-M   'P 1'
#
loop_
_entity.id
_entity.type
_entity.pdbx_description
1 polymer ?
#
loop_
_entity_poly.entity_id
_entity_poly.type
_entity_poly.pdbx_seq_one_letter_code
_entity_poly.pdbx_strand_id
1 'polypeptide(L)'
;MGELMDDWRNKKTEEAIALHERLRAAVLTKRVQIYTDQRMLDFQGSPVHNGWDHLMPLMVMMVVALVILLATGVAFGIVAMTIGALAHLLGIKHFIAWRIRTRATAYMLESAHHWHQLWHLGGIAIYMPESNEPPCLAPRGDWRRFAKRNLSDDPQAAQAADQDEPEDAPEGEVLPP
;
A
#
# COMPACT_ATOMS: atom_id res chain seq x y z
N MET A 1 8.72 -23.02 -30.99
CA MET A 1 8.79 -22.93 -29.50
C MET A 1 8.64 -21.49 -29.00
N GLY A 2 9.16 -20.46 -29.69
CA GLY A 2 8.99 -19.05 -29.28
C GLY A 2 7.53 -18.57 -29.23
N GLU A 3 6.77 -18.73 -30.32
CA GLU A 3 5.37 -18.24 -30.40
C GLU A 3 4.44 -18.79 -29.31
N LEU A 4 4.55 -20.08 -28.98
CA LEU A 4 3.70 -20.70 -27.96
C LEU A 4 4.01 -20.19 -26.54
N MET A 5 5.27 -19.82 -26.26
CA MET A 5 5.64 -19.18 -25.00
C MET A 5 5.18 -17.72 -24.94
N ASP A 6 5.19 -17.02 -26.07
CA ASP A 6 4.73 -15.63 -26.16
C ASP A 6 3.21 -15.53 -25.98
N ASP A 7 2.44 -16.42 -26.60
CA ASP A 7 0.98 -16.50 -26.39
C ASP A 7 0.61 -16.79 -24.94
N TRP A 8 1.32 -17.72 -24.29
CA TRP A 8 1.10 -18.03 -22.88
C TRP A 8 1.43 -16.84 -21.95
N ARG A 9 2.51 -16.10 -22.25
CA ARG A 9 2.87 -14.87 -21.51
C ARG A 9 1.83 -13.78 -21.69
N ASN A 10 1.32 -13.60 -22.91
CA ASN A 10 0.30 -12.60 -23.22
C ASN A 10 -1.00 -12.92 -22.46
N LYS A 11 -1.46 -14.17 -22.50
CA LYS A 11 -2.64 -14.61 -21.75
C LYS A 11 -2.51 -14.38 -20.24
N LYS A 12 -1.36 -14.69 -19.65
CA LYS A 12 -1.09 -14.40 -18.22
C LYS A 12 -1.11 -12.91 -17.91
N THR A 13 -0.66 -12.08 -18.84
CA THR A 13 -0.64 -10.62 -18.68
C THR A 13 -2.07 -10.07 -18.71
N GLU A 14 -2.90 -10.55 -19.65
CA GLU A 14 -4.32 -10.21 -19.73
C GLU A 14 -5.09 -10.63 -18.47
N GLU A 15 -4.85 -11.85 -17.96
CA GLU A 15 -5.44 -12.30 -16.69
C GLU A 15 -5.05 -11.41 -15.51
N ALA A 16 -3.79 -10.99 -15.44
CA ALA A 16 -3.31 -10.09 -14.39
C ALA A 16 -3.95 -8.69 -14.49
N ILE A 17 -4.15 -8.18 -15.71
CA ILE A 17 -4.84 -6.90 -15.95
C ILE A 17 -6.31 -7.00 -15.52
N ALA A 18 -6.99 -8.08 -15.86
CA ALA A 18 -8.39 -8.29 -15.46
C ALA A 18 -8.56 -8.39 -13.93
N LEU A 19 -7.65 -9.10 -13.24
CA LEU A 19 -7.64 -9.18 -11.77
C LEU A 19 -7.36 -7.82 -11.14
N HIS A 20 -6.43 -7.06 -11.72
CA HIS A 20 -6.12 -5.70 -11.27
C HIS A 20 -7.33 -4.77 -11.36
N GLU A 21 -8.07 -4.81 -12.47
CA GLU A 21 -9.24 -3.95 -12.64
C GLU A 21 -10.36 -4.29 -11.64
N ARG A 22 -10.57 -5.58 -11.33
CA ARG A 22 -11.48 -6.00 -10.25
C ARG A 22 -11.03 -5.48 -8.90
N LEU A 23 -9.73 -5.58 -8.61
CA LEU A 23 -9.16 -5.11 -7.34
C LEU A 23 -9.26 -3.58 -7.22
N ARG A 24 -9.04 -2.86 -8.32
CA ARG A 24 -9.26 -1.43 -8.43
C ARG A 24 -10.71 -1.06 -8.13
N ALA A 25 -11.69 -1.75 -8.72
CA ALA A 25 -13.10 -1.53 -8.42
C ALA A 25 -13.44 -1.81 -6.94
N ALA A 26 -12.85 -2.84 -6.33
CA ALA A 26 -13.06 -3.16 -4.92
C ALA A 26 -12.43 -2.13 -3.97
N VAL A 27 -11.26 -1.59 -4.32
CA VAL A 27 -10.62 -0.51 -3.56
C VAL A 27 -11.43 0.79 -3.67
N LEU A 28 -11.92 1.12 -4.86
CA LEU A 28 -12.77 2.31 -5.07
C LEU A 28 -14.12 2.20 -4.34
N THR A 29 -14.70 0.99 -4.26
CA THR A 29 -15.92 0.71 -3.48
C THR A 29 -15.66 0.53 -1.98
N LYS A 30 -14.42 0.75 -1.51
CA LYS A 30 -13.97 0.56 -0.11
C LYS A 30 -14.16 -0.85 0.46
N ARG A 31 -14.48 -1.83 -0.39
CA ARG A 31 -14.54 -3.26 -0.03
C ARG A 31 -13.16 -3.83 0.27
N VAL A 32 -12.11 -3.24 -0.29
CA VAL A 32 -10.72 -3.60 0.00
C VAL A 32 -9.97 -2.38 0.51
N GLN A 33 -9.27 -2.53 1.63
CA GLN A 33 -8.42 -1.48 2.18
C GLN A 33 -6.95 -1.87 2.04
N ILE A 34 -6.17 -0.90 1.54
CA ILE A 34 -4.72 -1.01 1.43
C ILE A 34 -4.12 -0.28 2.63
N TYR A 35 -3.32 -1.01 3.40
CA TYR A 35 -2.47 -0.50 4.45
C TYR A 35 -1.04 -0.46 3.93
N THR A 36 -0.35 0.64 4.19
CA THR A 36 1.02 0.88 3.75
C THR A 36 1.86 1.25 4.96
N ASP A 37 2.94 0.51 5.19
CA ASP A 37 3.90 0.85 6.23
C ASP A 37 4.86 1.92 5.71
N GLN A 38 4.71 3.13 6.25
CA GLN A 38 5.56 4.28 5.90
C GLN A 38 7.05 3.95 6.00
N ARG A 39 7.50 3.21 7.03
CA ARG A 39 8.95 3.01 7.26
C ARG A 39 9.58 2.13 6.18
N MET A 40 8.81 1.23 5.59
CA MET A 40 9.27 0.36 4.51
C MET A 40 9.18 1.00 3.13
N LEU A 41 8.28 1.96 2.93
CA LEU A 41 8.10 2.67 1.65
C LEU A 41 8.90 3.96 1.53
N ASP A 42 9.42 4.49 2.64
CA ASP A 42 10.16 5.75 2.73
C ASP A 42 11.69 5.54 2.62
N PHE A 43 12.14 4.92 1.53
CA PHE A 43 13.57 4.76 1.22
C PHE A 43 13.93 5.48 -0.09
N GLN A 44 15.18 5.98 -0.18
CA GLN A 44 15.70 6.59 -1.41
C GLN A 44 15.77 5.55 -2.53
N GLY A 45 14.90 5.71 -3.53
CA GLY A 45 14.72 4.75 -4.63
C GLY A 45 13.29 4.20 -4.76
N SER A 46 12.44 4.40 -3.74
CA SER A 46 11.01 4.10 -3.85
C SER A 46 10.34 5.07 -4.83
N PRO A 47 9.52 4.59 -5.80
CA PRO A 47 8.78 5.47 -6.71
C PRO A 47 7.77 6.37 -5.99
N VAL A 48 7.47 6.08 -4.72
CA VAL A 48 6.55 6.85 -3.87
C VAL A 48 7.28 7.90 -3.03
N HIS A 49 8.61 7.77 -2.84
CA HIS A 49 9.40 8.69 -2.03
C HIS A 49 9.61 10.02 -2.74
N ASN A 50 9.39 11.12 -2.03
CA ASN A 50 9.70 12.46 -2.51
C ASN A 50 10.22 13.31 -1.35
N GLY A 51 11.48 13.73 -1.42
CA GLY A 51 12.10 14.58 -0.40
C GLY A 51 11.37 15.91 -0.17
N TRP A 52 10.58 16.37 -1.15
CA TRP A 52 9.71 17.55 -0.99
C TRP A 52 8.62 17.36 0.06
N ASP A 53 8.24 16.14 0.41
CA ASP A 53 7.19 15.89 1.41
C ASP A 53 7.65 16.28 2.84
N HIS A 54 8.96 16.34 3.10
CA HIS A 54 9.50 16.92 4.33
C HIS A 54 9.69 18.43 4.25
N LEU A 55 9.99 18.94 3.05
CA LEU A 55 10.29 20.35 2.83
C LEU A 55 9.02 21.22 2.79
N MET A 56 7.94 20.72 2.20
CA MET A 56 6.66 21.43 2.06
C MET A 56 6.06 21.87 3.40
N PRO A 57 5.92 20.99 4.42
CA PRO A 57 5.38 21.40 5.70
C PRO A 57 6.21 22.49 6.37
N LEU A 58 7.54 22.42 6.26
CA LEU A 58 8.45 23.41 6.82
C LEU A 58 8.33 24.77 6.12
N MET A 59 8.28 24.76 4.77
CA MET A 59 8.08 25.96 3.95
C MET A 59 6.75 26.65 4.27
N VAL A 60 5.66 25.88 4.33
CA VAL A 60 4.34 26.41 4.69
C VAL A 60 4.37 27.03 6.10
N MET A 61 4.99 26.35 7.06
CA MET A 61 5.12 26.87 8.42
C MET A 61 5.88 28.20 8.46
N MET A 62 7.02 28.27 7.78
CA MET A 62 7.85 29.47 7.71
C MET A 62 7.09 30.64 7.08
N VAL A 63 6.36 30.41 5.98
CA VAL A 63 5.57 31.45 5.31
C VAL A 63 4.43 31.93 6.20
N VAL A 64 3.68 31.02 6.84
CA VAL A 64 2.58 31.38 7.74
C VAL A 64 3.09 32.21 8.92
N ALA A 65 4.19 31.78 9.55
CA ALA A 65 4.74 32.50 10.68
C ALA A 65 5.31 33.88 10.27
N LEU A 66 5.91 34.00 9.08
CA LEU A 66 6.33 35.27 8.52
C LEU A 66 5.14 36.21 8.27
N VAL A 67 4.03 35.70 7.72
CA VAL A 67 2.81 36.49 7.50
C VAL A 67 2.24 36.99 8.83
N ILE A 68 2.17 36.14 9.86
CA ILE A 68 1.69 36.53 11.19
C ILE A 68 2.61 37.60 11.79
N LEU A 69 3.93 37.41 11.69
CA LEU A 69 4.92 38.37 12.16
C LEU A 69 4.71 39.76 11.53
N LEU A 70 4.52 39.82 10.21
CA LEU A 70 4.29 41.07 9.48
C LEU A 70 2.94 41.71 9.80
N ALA A 71 1.90 40.91 10.05
CA ALA A 71 0.54 41.41 10.30
C ALA A 71 0.31 41.88 11.75
N THR A 72 0.98 41.25 12.73
CA THR A 72 0.66 41.41 14.16
C THR A 72 1.86 41.85 15.02
N GLY A 73 3.06 41.85 14.47
CA GLY A 73 4.29 42.23 15.15
C GLY A 73 5.03 41.05 15.82
N VAL A 74 6.17 41.37 16.42
CA VAL A 74 7.19 40.37 16.84
C VAL A 74 6.68 39.41 17.92
N ALA A 75 5.95 39.91 18.93
CA ALA A 75 5.49 39.08 20.03
C ALA A 75 4.55 37.94 19.58
N PHE A 76 3.58 38.26 18.72
CA PHE A 76 2.66 37.26 18.16
C PHE A 76 3.35 36.33 17.15
N GLY A 77 4.31 36.84 16.38
CA GLY A 77 5.14 36.00 15.49
C GLY A 77 5.93 34.93 16.25
N ILE A 78 6.50 35.27 17.42
CA ILE A 78 7.19 34.29 18.28
C ILE A 78 6.22 33.20 18.74
N VAL A 79 5.05 33.58 19.29
CA VAL A 79 4.05 32.61 19.76
C VAL A 79 3.59 31.69 18.61
N ALA A 80 3.35 32.25 17.42
CA ALA A 80 2.97 31.49 16.24
C ALA A 80 4.06 30.51 15.79
N MET A 81 5.33 30.91 15.82
CA MET A 81 6.47 30.01 15.54
C MET A 81 6.51 28.84 16.53
N THR A 82 6.30 29.09 17.83
CA THR A 82 6.35 28.03 18.85
C THR A 82 5.23 27.01 18.67
N ILE A 83 4.00 27.48 18.45
CA ILE A 83 2.84 26.60 18.18
C ILE A 83 3.07 25.84 16.88
N GLY A 84 3.58 26.52 15.86
CA GLY A 84 3.90 25.95 14.57
C GLY A 84 4.94 24.84 14.61
N ALA A 85 6.02 25.04 15.37
CA ALA A 85 7.04 24.02 15.59
C ALA A 85 6.46 22.79 16.31
N LEU A 86 5.60 23.00 17.31
CA LEU A 86 4.94 21.91 18.03
C LEU A 86 3.99 21.13 17.12
N ALA A 87 3.19 21.85 16.32
CA ALA A 87 2.31 21.25 15.32
C ALA A 87 3.09 20.45 14.27
N HIS A 88 4.26 20.94 13.85
CA HIS A 88 5.13 20.23 12.92
C HIS A 88 5.67 18.93 13.53
N LEU A 89 6.20 18.96 14.76
CA LEU A 89 6.75 17.78 15.44
C LEU A 89 5.72 16.66 15.62
N LEU A 90 4.48 17.02 15.93
CA LEU A 90 3.40 16.05 16.17
C LEU A 90 2.70 15.63 14.87
N GLY A 91 2.50 16.57 13.94
CA GLY A 91 1.69 16.38 12.74
C GLY A 91 2.45 15.79 11.56
N ILE A 92 3.75 16.01 11.44
CA ILE A 92 4.50 15.61 10.23
C ILE A 92 4.47 14.11 9.99
N LYS A 93 4.51 13.29 11.06
CA LYS A 93 4.43 11.83 10.93
C LYS A 93 3.10 11.40 10.29
N HIS A 94 1.99 11.93 10.78
CA HIS A 94 0.67 11.62 10.24
C HIS A 94 0.48 12.17 8.82
N PHE A 95 0.97 13.38 8.55
CA PHE A 95 0.89 13.99 7.23
C PHE A 95 1.65 13.18 6.18
N ILE A 96 2.89 12.78 6.49
CA ILE A 96 3.71 11.98 5.58
C ILE A 96 3.09 10.59 5.40
N ALA A 97 2.65 9.92 6.48
CA ALA A 97 1.97 8.63 6.39
C ALA A 97 0.76 8.69 5.45
N TRP A 98 -0.08 9.71 5.62
CA TRP A 98 -1.26 9.93 4.78
C TRP A 98 -0.88 10.22 3.32
N ARG A 99 0.13 11.05 3.09
CA ARG A 99 0.60 11.43 1.75
C ARG A 99 1.18 10.23 1.00
N ILE A 100 2.04 9.47 1.66
CA ILE A 100 2.65 8.24 1.12
C ILE A 100 1.56 7.23 0.83
N ARG A 101 0.63 6.98 1.76
CA ARG A 101 -0.50 6.08 1.52
C ARG A 101 -1.32 6.48 0.30
N THR A 102 -1.61 7.77 0.15
CA THR A 102 -2.40 8.29 -0.97
C THR A 102 -1.67 8.08 -2.30
N ARG A 103 -0.36 8.38 -2.36
CA ARG A 103 0.44 8.20 -3.58
C ARG A 103 0.68 6.73 -3.90
N ALA A 104 1.01 5.92 -2.91
CA ALA A 104 1.14 4.47 -3.06
C ALA A 104 -0.14 3.85 -3.61
N THR A 105 -1.29 4.21 -3.04
CA THR A 105 -2.59 3.75 -3.54
C THR A 105 -2.83 4.21 -4.97
N ALA A 106 -2.60 5.50 -5.29
CA ALA A 106 -2.81 6.00 -6.65
C ALA A 106 -1.90 5.29 -7.67
N TYR A 107 -0.62 5.09 -7.33
CA TYR A 107 0.35 4.39 -8.16
C TYR A 107 -0.02 2.92 -8.39
N MET A 108 -0.44 2.24 -7.31
CA MET A 108 -0.93 0.88 -7.38
C MET A 108 -2.16 0.76 -8.29
N LEU A 109 -3.11 1.69 -8.21
CA LEU A 109 -4.34 1.65 -9.00
C LEU A 109 -4.15 1.95 -10.50
N GLU A 110 -3.03 2.54 -10.89
CA GLU A 110 -2.77 2.97 -12.27
C GLU A 110 -2.56 1.78 -13.22
N SER A 111 -1.80 0.76 -12.82
CA SER A 111 -1.57 -0.43 -13.65
C SER A 111 -1.20 -1.66 -12.83
N ALA A 112 -1.49 -2.84 -13.40
CA ALA A 112 -1.06 -4.13 -12.82
C ALA A 112 0.47 -4.25 -12.71
N HIS A 113 1.22 -3.54 -13.57
CA HIS A 113 2.68 -3.52 -13.52
C HIS A 113 3.19 -2.70 -12.33
N HIS A 114 2.65 -1.50 -12.12
CA HIS A 114 2.94 -0.65 -10.95
C HIS A 114 2.54 -1.35 -9.65
N TRP A 115 1.41 -2.06 -9.66
CA TRP A 115 1.00 -2.92 -8.56
C TRP A 115 2.08 -3.94 -8.22
N HIS A 116 2.56 -4.70 -9.21
CA HIS A 116 3.56 -5.74 -9.00
C HIS A 116 4.91 -5.19 -8.55
N GLN A 117 5.35 -4.08 -9.12
CA GLN A 117 6.58 -3.39 -8.72
C GLN A 117 6.53 -2.97 -7.24
N LEU A 118 5.44 -2.31 -6.83
CA LEU A 118 5.30 -1.86 -5.44
C LEU A 118 5.10 -3.03 -4.47
N TRP A 119 4.45 -4.10 -4.92
CA TRP A 119 4.30 -5.33 -4.13
C TRP A 119 5.63 -6.00 -3.81
N HIS A 120 6.57 -6.04 -4.76
CA HIS A 120 7.91 -6.61 -4.54
C HIS A 120 8.76 -5.77 -3.59
N LEU A 121 8.53 -4.46 -3.53
CA LEU A 121 9.21 -3.58 -2.57
C LEU A 121 8.77 -3.87 -1.12
N GLY A 122 7.57 -4.43 -0.92
CA GLY A 122 7.04 -4.78 0.38
C GLY A 122 6.47 -3.59 1.15
N GLY A 123 6.10 -3.82 2.42
CA GLY A 123 5.49 -2.78 3.26
C GLY A 123 4.04 -2.47 2.93
N ILE A 124 3.35 -3.38 2.22
CA ILE A 124 1.94 -3.22 1.85
C ILE A 124 1.16 -4.39 2.38
N ALA A 125 0.01 -4.11 2.96
CA ALA A 125 -0.96 -5.12 3.36
C ALA A 125 -2.30 -4.81 2.72
N ILE A 126 -2.93 -5.83 2.14
CA ILE A 126 -4.32 -5.76 1.71
C ILE A 126 -5.16 -6.49 2.74
N TYR A 127 -6.27 -5.89 3.15
CA TYR A 127 -7.28 -6.58 3.92
C TYR A 127 -8.68 -6.20 3.45
N MET A 128 -9.62 -7.11 3.66
CA MET A 128 -11.02 -6.93 3.36
C MET A 128 -11.76 -6.83 4.69
N PRO A 129 -12.32 -5.67 5.07
CA PRO A 129 -13.00 -5.52 6.36
C PRO A 129 -14.26 -6.40 6.49
N GLU A 130 -14.85 -6.82 5.36
CA GLU A 130 -16.04 -7.68 5.35
C GLU A 130 -15.71 -9.18 5.44
N SER A 131 -14.45 -9.59 5.23
CA SER A 131 -14.04 -10.98 5.37
C SER A 131 -13.14 -11.16 6.59
N ASN A 132 -13.32 -12.25 7.33
CA ASN A 132 -12.48 -12.59 8.48
C ASN A 132 -11.14 -13.22 8.04
N GLU A 133 -10.71 -12.98 6.80
CA GLU A 133 -9.50 -13.56 6.25
C GLU A 133 -8.25 -12.84 6.74
N PRO A 134 -7.12 -13.57 6.89
CA PRO A 134 -5.86 -12.96 7.27
C PRO A 134 -5.42 -11.92 6.22
N PRO A 135 -4.84 -10.78 6.65
CA PRO A 135 -4.35 -9.75 5.75
C PRO A 135 -3.25 -10.30 4.84
N CYS A 136 -3.34 -10.01 3.53
CA CYS A 136 -2.32 -10.41 2.57
C CYS A 136 -1.15 -9.42 2.63
N LEU A 137 0.00 -9.88 3.16
CA LEU A 137 1.19 -9.08 3.40
C LEU A 137 2.20 -9.20 2.25
N ALA A 138 2.52 -8.08 1.59
CA ALA A 138 3.62 -7.99 0.65
C ALA A 138 4.98 -8.00 1.39
N PRO A 139 6.03 -8.66 0.86
CA PRO A 139 6.11 -9.34 -0.43
C PRO A 139 5.76 -10.84 -0.40
N ARG A 140 5.49 -11.42 0.78
CA ARG A 140 5.31 -12.87 0.95
C ARG A 140 3.96 -13.40 0.46
N GLY A 141 2.92 -12.58 0.45
CA GLY A 141 1.57 -12.95 0.05
C GLY A 141 1.35 -12.80 -1.45
N ASP A 142 0.58 -13.72 -2.05
CA ASP A 142 0.16 -13.63 -3.44
C ASP A 142 -1.14 -12.82 -3.58
N TRP A 143 -1.02 -11.55 -3.97
CA TRP A 143 -2.17 -10.67 -4.21
C TRP A 143 -3.11 -11.23 -5.29
N ARG A 144 -2.60 -12.00 -6.26
CA ARG A 144 -3.41 -12.64 -7.31
C ARG A 144 -4.30 -13.73 -6.76
N ARG A 145 -3.80 -14.54 -5.83
CA ARG A 145 -4.57 -15.59 -5.15
C ARG A 145 -5.62 -14.97 -4.23
N PHE A 146 -5.24 -13.92 -3.50
CA PHE A 146 -6.18 -13.12 -2.69
C PHE A 146 -7.32 -12.54 -3.55
N ALA A 147 -6.98 -11.96 -4.72
CA ALA A 147 -7.97 -11.39 -5.62
C ALA A 147 -8.89 -12.44 -6.23
N LYS A 148 -8.36 -13.60 -6.64
CA LYS A 148 -9.17 -14.73 -7.12
C LYS A 148 -10.09 -15.28 -6.03
N ARG A 149 -9.64 -15.35 -4.77
CA ARG A 149 -10.45 -15.88 -3.67
C ARG A 149 -11.58 -14.92 -3.25
N ASN A 150 -11.27 -13.64 -3.10
CA ASN A 150 -12.19 -12.66 -2.50
C ASN A 150 -12.98 -11.83 -3.51
N LEU A 151 -12.54 -11.75 -4.78
CA LEU A 151 -13.18 -10.93 -5.82
C LEU A 151 -13.68 -11.75 -7.02
N SER A 152 -13.70 -13.09 -6.90
CA SER A 152 -14.48 -13.88 -7.84
C SER A 152 -15.96 -13.71 -7.49
N ASP A 153 -16.78 -13.33 -8.46
CA ASP A 153 -18.25 -13.37 -8.34
C ASP A 153 -18.80 -14.80 -8.21
N ASP A 154 -17.92 -15.81 -8.10
CA ASP A 154 -18.25 -17.22 -8.07
C ASP A 154 -17.77 -17.86 -6.74
N PRO A 155 -18.67 -18.28 -5.85
CA PRO A 155 -18.33 -18.85 -4.54
C PRO A 155 -17.51 -20.15 -4.61
N GLN A 156 -17.36 -20.77 -5.78
CA GLN A 156 -16.54 -21.98 -5.97
C GLN A 156 -15.04 -21.70 -6.11
N ALA A 157 -14.63 -20.52 -6.60
CA ALA A 157 -13.21 -20.16 -6.73
C ALA A 157 -12.53 -19.91 -5.38
N ALA A 158 -13.32 -19.57 -4.35
CA ALA A 158 -12.83 -19.40 -2.98
C ALA A 158 -12.41 -20.74 -2.34
N GLN A 159 -13.10 -21.84 -2.69
CA GLN A 159 -12.83 -23.18 -2.15
C GLN A 159 -11.66 -23.88 -2.86
N ALA A 160 -11.44 -23.60 -4.16
CA ALA A 160 -10.32 -24.16 -4.91
C ALA A 160 -8.95 -23.61 -4.45
N ALA A 161 -8.91 -22.39 -3.89
CA ALA A 161 -7.68 -21.77 -3.41
C ALA A 161 -7.22 -22.31 -2.03
N ASP A 162 -8.01 -23.10 -1.31
CA ASP A 162 -7.59 -23.81 -0.09
C ASP A 162 -7.01 -25.21 -0.40
N GLN A 163 -7.26 -25.76 -1.59
CA GLN A 163 -6.88 -27.15 -1.93
C GLN A 163 -5.46 -27.28 -2.52
N ASP A 164 -4.82 -26.17 -2.92
CA ASP A 164 -3.43 -26.13 -3.43
C ASP A 164 -2.41 -25.82 -2.32
N GLU A 165 -2.67 -26.24 -1.08
CA GLU A 165 -1.65 -26.35 -0.04
C GLU A 165 -1.05 -27.75 -0.14
N PRO A 166 0.27 -27.93 -0.39
CA PRO A 166 0.87 -29.25 -0.33
C PRO A 166 0.87 -29.72 1.13
N GLU A 167 -0.12 -30.51 1.50
CA GLU A 167 -0.17 -31.37 2.68
C GLU A 167 0.89 -32.47 2.53
N ASP A 168 2.16 -32.10 2.54
CA ASP A 168 3.29 -33.03 2.52
C ASP A 168 4.45 -32.43 3.32
N ALA A 169 4.22 -32.29 4.63
CA ALA A 169 5.27 -32.25 5.64
C ALA A 169 5.07 -33.51 6.51
N PRO A 170 6.01 -34.47 6.51
CA PRO A 170 5.84 -35.71 7.25
C PRO A 170 5.76 -35.41 8.74
N GLU A 171 4.68 -35.87 9.36
CA GLU A 171 4.49 -35.85 10.80
C GLU A 171 5.71 -36.47 11.49
N GLY A 172 6.35 -35.67 12.34
CA GLY A 172 7.44 -36.10 13.18
C GLY A 172 6.98 -37.22 14.12
N GLU A 173 7.55 -38.40 13.91
CA GLU A 173 8.10 -39.30 14.92
C GLU A 173 7.46 -39.20 16.32
N VAL A 174 6.34 -39.90 16.49
CA VAL A 174 5.79 -40.23 17.81
C VAL A 174 6.51 -41.47 18.33
N LEU A 175 7.40 -41.29 19.30
CA LEU A 175 7.97 -42.39 20.11
C LEU A 175 7.17 -42.49 21.42
N PRO A 176 6.56 -43.64 21.76
CA PRO A 176 5.90 -43.87 23.05
C PRO A 176 6.92 -44.39 24.10
N PRO A 177 6.52 -44.49 25.39
CA PRO A 177 7.29 -44.06 26.56
C PRO A 177 8.46 -44.95 27.00
#